data_AF-A0A1W1D020-F1
#
_entry.id   AF-A0A1W1D020-F1
#
_cell.length_a   1.000
_cell.length_b   1.000
_cell.length_c   1.000
_cell.angle_alpha   90.00
_cell.angle_beta   90.00
_cell.angle_gamma   90.00
#
_symmetry.space_group_name_H-M   'P 1'
#
loop_
_entity.id
_entity.type
_entity.pdbx_description
1 polymer ?
#
loop_
_entity_poly.entity_id
_entity_poly.type
_entity_poly.pdbx_seq_one_letter_code
_entity_poly.pdbx_strand_id
1 'polypeptide(L)' 'MTNSLKEKLKKFNVSVLDVSGEYAKEADIAFVYLSPNGLTSAQYRDKIENMLQRNFSEFMFDIDFEEI' A
#
# COMPACT_ATOMS: atom_id res chain seq x y z
N MET A 1 11.08 9.69 0.32
CA MET A 1 9.66 9.49 0.66
C MET A 1 9.27 8.01 0.64
N THR A 2 9.59 7.27 -0.43
CA THR A 2 9.36 5.82 -0.58
C THR A 2 9.71 4.96 0.64
N ASN A 3 10.85 5.23 1.30
CA ASN A 3 11.21 4.51 2.54
C ASN A 3 10.21 4.73 3.69
N SER A 4 9.68 5.94 3.86
CA SER A 4 8.65 6.24 4.88
C SER A 4 7.35 5.50 4.59
N LEU A 5 6.96 5.42 3.30
CA LEU A 5 5.80 4.64 2.85
C LEU A 5 5.98 3.15 3.17
N LYS A 6 7.13 2.57 2.77
CA LYS A 6 7.46 1.16 3.05
C LYS A 6 7.43 0.85 4.55
N GLU A 7 8.00 1.71 5.39
CA GLU A 7 7.99 1.52 6.85
C GLU A 7 6.59 1.62 7.46
N LYS A 8 5.70 2.48 6.93
CA LYS A 8 4.30 2.54 7.38
C LYS A 8 3.50 1.32 6.90
N LEU A 9 3.72 0.86 5.67
CA LEU A 9 3.08 -0.35 5.13
C LEU A 9 3.46 -1.59 5.94
N LYS A 10 4.73 -1.76 6.32
CA LYS A 10 5.19 -2.89 7.16
C LYS A 10 4.51 -2.98 8.54
N LYS A 11 3.84 -1.93 9.01
CA LYS A 11 3.03 -1.98 10.25
C LYS A 11 1.72 -2.74 10.06
N PHE A 12 1.23 -2.79 8.83
CA PHE A 12 0.27 -3.77 8.38
C PHE A 12 1.08 -5.03 8.10
N ASN A 13 0.67 -6.18 8.62
CA ASN A 13 1.33 -7.47 8.41
C ASN A 13 1.25 -7.89 6.94
N VAL A 14 2.03 -7.21 6.09
CA VAL A 14 2.06 -7.30 4.64
C VAL A 14 3.50 -7.47 4.19
N SER A 15 3.70 -8.18 3.09
CA SER A 15 4.97 -8.14 2.36
C SER A 15 4.97 -6.94 1.43
N VAL A 16 6.09 -6.22 1.34
CA VAL A 16 6.23 -5.01 0.53
C VAL A 16 7.40 -5.17 -0.43
N LEU A 17 7.17 -4.86 -1.71
CA LEU A 17 8.16 -4.84 -2.77
C LEU A 17 8.18 -3.48 -3.45
N ASP A 18 9.38 -2.93 -3.63
CA ASP A 18 9.60 -1.72 -4.41
C ASP A 18 9.78 -2.11 -5.88
N VAL A 19 8.83 -1.71 -6.73
CA VAL A 19 8.82 -1.99 -8.18
C VAL A 19 8.96 -0.72 -9.01
N SER A 20 9.37 0.39 -8.36
CA SER A 20 9.59 1.68 -9.00
C SER A 20 10.62 1.57 -10.13
N GLY A 21 10.32 2.20 -11.27
CA GLY A 21 11.25 2.32 -12.39
C GLY A 21 12.40 3.31 -12.14
N GLU A 22 13.21 3.56 -13.17
CA GLU A 22 14.36 4.49 -13.09
C GLU A 22 13.94 5.98 -13.00
N TYR A 23 12.66 6.28 -13.22
CA TYR A 23 12.13 7.64 -13.17
C TYR A 23 11.92 8.11 -11.73
N ALA A 24 12.83 8.97 -11.26
CA ALA A 24 12.89 9.43 -9.87
C ALA A 24 11.67 10.21 -9.33
N LYS A 25 10.63 10.45 -10.15
CA LYS A 25 9.43 11.22 -9.75
C LYS A 25 8.21 10.36 -9.44
N GLU A 26 8.24 9.08 -9.78
CA GLU A 26 7.16 8.13 -9.57
C GLU A 26 7.67 7.00 -8.69
N ALA A 27 6.78 6.39 -7.93
CA ALA A 27 7.13 5.26 -7.08
C ALA A 27 6.00 4.23 -7.15
N ASP A 28 6.35 3.02 -7.56
CA ASP A 28 5.42 1.90 -7.66
C ASP A 28 5.75 0.91 -6.56
N ILE A 29 4.78 0.66 -5.68
CA ILE A 29 4.94 -0.21 -4.53
C ILE A 29 3.89 -1.31 -4.60
N ALA A 30 4.36 -2.55 -4.72
CA ALA A 30 3.50 -3.73 -4.60
C ALA A 30 3.49 -4.18 -3.13
N PHE A 31 2.32 -4.56 -2.62
CA PHE A 31 2.22 -5.24 -1.33
C PHE A 31 1.18 -6.35 -1.36
N VAL A 32 1.40 -7.38 -0.55
CA VAL A 32 0.53 -8.56 -0.47
C VAL A 32 0.27 -8.91 0.99
N TYR A 33 -0.94 -9.36 1.29
CA TYR A 33 -1.37 -9.77 2.61
C TYR A 33 -2.33 -10.95 2.53
N LEU A 34 -2.46 -11.69 3.64
CA LEU A 34 -3.42 -12.77 3.78
C LEU A 34 -4.59 -12.32 4.63
N SER A 35 -5.79 -12.71 4.22
CA SER A 35 -7.02 -12.44 4.95
C SER A 35 -7.89 -13.72 4.95
N PRO A 36 -8.60 -14.02 6.04
CA PRO A 36 -9.41 -15.24 6.14
C PRO A 36 -10.69 -15.22 5.28
N ASN A 37 -11.15 -14.05 4.84
CA ASN A 37 -12.29 -13.87 3.94
C ASN A 37 -12.29 -12.48 3.29
N GLY A 38 -13.20 -12.28 2.32
CA GLY A 38 -13.35 -11.02 1.59
C GLY A 38 -13.78 -9.84 2.47
N LEU A 39 -14.59 -10.05 3.52
CA LEU A 39 -15.00 -8.96 4.42
C LEU A 39 -13.80 -8.42 5.21
N THR A 40 -13.01 -9.30 5.82
CA THR A 40 -11.80 -8.89 6.53
C THR A 40 -10.74 -8.35 5.58
N SER A 41 -10.74 -8.81 4.31
CA SER A 41 -9.84 -8.30 3.27
C SER A 41 -10.19 -6.85 2.93
N ALA A 42 -11.47 -6.55 2.68
CA ALA A 42 -11.96 -5.20 2.41
C ALA A 42 -11.66 -4.25 3.57
N GLN A 43 -11.96 -4.65 4.80
CA GLN A 43 -11.63 -3.85 5.99
C GLN A 43 -10.12 -3.61 6.15
N TYR A 44 -9.29 -4.53 5.69
CA TYR A 44 -7.84 -4.37 5.73
C TYR A 44 -7.38 -3.34 4.71
N ARG A 45 -7.92 -3.38 3.48
CA ARG A 45 -7.68 -2.37 2.44
C ARG A 45 -8.08 -0.98 2.89
N ASP A 46 -9.30 -0.83 3.44
CA ASP A 46 -9.79 0.46 3.95
C ASP A 46 -8.82 1.07 4.96
N LYS A 47 -8.21 0.26 5.84
CA LYS A 47 -7.24 0.77 6.84
C LYS A 47 -5.94 1.23 6.19
N ILE A 48 -5.46 0.54 5.16
CA ILE A 48 -4.27 0.93 4.41
C ILE A 48 -4.56 2.22 3.64
N GLU A 49 -5.69 2.31 2.92
CA GLU A 49 -6.10 3.51 2.20
C GLU A 49 -6.24 4.72 3.12
N ASN A 50 -6.90 4.56 4.27
CA ASN A 50 -7.00 5.61 5.28
C ASN A 50 -5.62 6.04 5.82
N MET A 51 -4.68 5.10 5.98
CA MET A 51 -3.31 5.43 6.35
C MET A 51 -2.62 6.24 5.26
N LEU A 52 -2.79 5.87 3.99
CA LEU A 52 -2.21 6.60 2.86
C LEU A 52 -2.76 8.02 2.78
N GLN A 53 -4.09 8.16 2.78
CA GLN A 53 -4.78 9.46 2.80
C GLN A 53 -4.31 10.34 3.96
N ARG A 54 -4.16 9.79 5.16
CA ARG A 54 -3.75 10.60 6.34
C ARG A 54 -2.28 11.02 6.32
N ASN A 55 -1.39 10.22 5.72
CA ASN A 55 0.06 10.41 5.85
C ASN A 55 0.74 10.91 4.57
N PHE A 56 0.05 10.84 3.43
CA PHE A 56 0.59 11.11 2.09
C PHE A 56 -0.44 11.83 1.22
N SER A 57 -1.37 12.60 1.81
CA SER A 57 -2.43 13.35 1.13
C SER A 57 -1.94 14.31 0.04
N GLU A 58 -0.69 14.74 0.12
CA GLU A 58 -0.07 15.65 -0.83
C GLU A 58 0.32 14.98 -2.17
N PHE A 59 0.23 13.65 -2.24
CA PHE A 59 0.53 12.88 -3.44
C PHE A 59 -0.75 12.40 -4.13
N MET A 60 -0.72 12.40 -5.46
CA MET A 60 -1.68 11.61 -6.23
C MET A 60 -1.21 10.16 -6.21
N PHE A 61 -2.09 9.26 -5.82
CA PHE A 61 -1.85 7.82 -5.86
C PHE A 61 -3.08 7.12 -6.40
N ASP A 62 -2.83 6.01 -7.08
CA ASP A 62 -3.84 5.04 -7.49
C ASP A 62 -3.54 3.71 -6.82
N ILE A 63 -4.56 2.94 -6.49
CA ILE A 63 -4.42 1.66 -5.79
C ILE A 63 -5.32 0.64 -6.47
N ASP A 64 -4.67 -0.29 -7.17
CA ASP A 64 -5.32 -1.48 -7.70
C ASP A 64 -5.17 -2.66 -6.72
N PHE A 65 -6.18 -3.51 -6.66
CA PHE A 65 -6.13 -4.75 -5.89
C PHE A 65 -6.71 -5.93 -6.66
N GLU A 66 -6.15 -7.11 -6.40
CA GLU A 66 -6.62 -8.39 -6.92
C GLU A 66 -6.80 -9.36 -5.74
N GLU A 67 -7.88 -10.15 -5.76
CA GLU A 67 -8.18 -11.19 -4.77
C GLU A 67 -8.21 -12.54 -5.50
N ILE A 68 -7.46 -13.52 -4.99
CA ILE A 68 -7.26 -14.85 -5.59
C ILE A 68 -8.13 -15.89 -4.86
#